data_AF-A0A7W8IRU2-F1
#
_entry.id   AF-A0A7W8IRU2-F1
#
_cell.length_a   1.000
_cell.length_b   1.000
_cell.length_c   1.000
_cell.angle_alpha   90.00
_cell.angle_beta   90.00
_cell.angle_gamma   90.00
#
_symmetry.space_group_name_H-M   'P 1'
#
loop_
_entity.id
_entity.type
_entity.pdbx_description
1 polymer ?
#
loop_
_entity_poly.entity_id
_entity_poly.type
_entity_poly.pdbx_seq_one_letter_code
_entity_poly.pdbx_strand_id
1 'polypeptide(L)'
;MVSVQELIEACLKQGFHVIAMLKTNRILYPKGIGVQAKSFARHIEPKDTRLVTVGQERYRVYRYEGAIHGLDDVLVLLSWKSDQPMTLEHFHVVLSTDRELGDEEILRYDAQRWTIECFFWQAKEQLKLDGYRVRHIRAVKRYGVTVLLACVYSIAESQQRHLCRAGPSSDSERT
;
A
#
# COMPACT_ATOMS: atom_id res chain seq x y z
N MET A 1 20.70 -6.73 -9.97
CA MET A 1 19.35 -6.17 -9.76
C MET A 1 18.55 -7.30 -9.14
N VAL A 2 18.12 -7.18 -7.88
CA VAL A 2 17.38 -8.25 -7.19
C VAL A 2 15.99 -8.32 -7.82
N SER A 3 15.55 -9.51 -8.22
CA SER A 3 14.20 -9.70 -8.74
C SER A 3 13.17 -9.55 -7.61
N VAL A 4 11.94 -9.16 -7.94
CA VAL A 4 10.86 -9.05 -6.93
C VAL A 4 10.64 -10.38 -6.21
N GLN A 5 10.82 -11.49 -6.93
CA GLN A 5 10.74 -12.84 -6.36
C GLN A 5 11.84 -13.07 -5.33
N GLU A 6 13.10 -12.79 -5.66
CA GLU A 6 14.23 -12.94 -4.73
C GLU A 6 14.05 -12.08 -3.47
N LEU A 7 13.48 -10.88 -3.59
CA LEU A 7 13.17 -10.03 -2.44
C LEU A 7 12.11 -10.67 -1.54
N ILE A 8 11.01 -11.17 -2.12
CA ILE A 8 9.93 -11.82 -1.37
C ILE A 8 10.46 -13.07 -0.66
N GLU A 9 11.24 -13.90 -1.35
CA GLU A 9 11.87 -15.09 -0.77
C GLU A 9 12.83 -14.73 0.38
N ALA A 10 13.62 -13.65 0.23
CA ALA A 10 14.51 -13.18 1.28
C ALA A 10 13.74 -12.67 2.52
N CYS A 11 12.63 -11.94 2.31
CA CYS A 11 11.75 -11.51 3.40
C CYS A 11 11.17 -12.71 4.15
N LEU A 12 10.63 -13.69 3.42
CA LEU A 12 10.06 -14.91 4.01
C LEU A 12 11.10 -15.72 4.78
N LYS A 13 12.33 -15.84 4.25
CA LYS A 13 13.45 -16.49 4.97
C LYS A 13 13.82 -15.81 6.29
N GLN A 14 13.57 -14.51 6.41
CA GLN A 14 13.78 -13.75 7.64
C GLN A 14 12.53 -13.71 8.54
N GLY A 15 11.43 -14.36 8.16
CA GLY A 15 10.17 -14.36 8.91
C GLY A 15 9.31 -13.11 8.69
N PHE A 16 9.57 -12.33 7.63
CA PHE A 16 8.74 -11.18 7.27
C PHE A 16 7.74 -11.56 6.17
N HIS A 17 6.49 -11.14 6.35
CA HIS A 17 5.49 -11.18 5.30
C HIS A 17 5.49 -9.89 4.48
N VAL A 18 5.11 -9.99 3.21
CA VAL A 18 5.12 -8.90 2.25
C VAL A 18 3.69 -8.65 1.77
N ILE A 19 3.29 -7.38 1.82
CA ILE A 19 2.09 -6.87 1.14
C ILE A 19 2.55 -5.93 0.02
N ALA A 20 2.06 -6.16 -1.20
CA ALA A 20 2.48 -5.38 -2.35
C ALA A 20 1.39 -5.25 -3.43
N MET A 21 1.24 -4.05 -3.97
CA MET A 21 0.45 -3.83 -5.18
C MET A 21 1.13 -4.49 -6.39
N LEU A 22 0.38 -5.32 -7.11
CA LEU A 22 0.78 -5.96 -8.34
C LEU A 22 0.27 -5.19 -9.55
N LYS A 23 1.02 -5.24 -10.65
CA LYS A 23 0.51 -4.78 -11.94
C LYS A 23 -0.63 -5.69 -12.40
N THR A 24 -1.64 -5.12 -13.04
CA THR A 24 -2.84 -5.85 -13.50
C THR A 24 -2.55 -6.85 -14.62
N ASN A 25 -1.39 -6.79 -15.26
CA ASN A 25 -0.93 -7.80 -16.23
C ASN A 25 -0.21 -9.00 -15.59
N ARG A 26 -0.12 -9.09 -14.26
CA ARG A 26 0.47 -10.24 -13.56
C ARG A 26 -0.31 -11.52 -13.88
N ILE A 27 0.41 -12.62 -14.09
CA ILE A 27 -0.16 -13.94 -14.39
C ILE A 27 -0.52 -14.64 -13.08
N LEU A 28 -1.80 -15.02 -12.97
CA LEU A 28 -2.39 -15.88 -11.95
C LEU A 28 -2.61 -17.27 -12.55
N TYR A 29 -2.72 -18.30 -11.71
CA TYR A 29 -3.01 -19.69 -12.15
C TYR A 29 -4.31 -20.27 -11.56
N PRO A 30 -5.47 -19.60 -11.73
CA PRO A 30 -6.74 -20.18 -11.33
C PRO A 30 -6.95 -21.52 -12.02
N LYS A 31 -7.19 -22.58 -11.23
CA LYS A 31 -7.34 -23.95 -11.71
C LYS A 31 -6.15 -24.45 -12.55
N GLY A 32 -4.95 -23.91 -12.31
CA GLY A 32 -3.73 -24.27 -13.05
C GLY A 32 -3.57 -23.61 -14.43
N ILE A 33 -4.50 -22.76 -14.86
CA ILE A 33 -4.43 -22.09 -16.17
C ILE A 33 -3.88 -20.68 -15.99
N GLY A 34 -2.76 -20.39 -16.65
CA GLY A 34 -2.14 -19.08 -16.63
C GLY A 34 -3.00 -18.01 -17.30
N VAL A 35 -3.46 -17.03 -16.54
CA VAL A 35 -4.25 -15.89 -17.03
C VAL A 35 -3.80 -14.59 -16.40
N GLN A 36 -3.82 -13.49 -17.16
CA GLN A 36 -3.52 -12.18 -16.59
C GLN A 36 -4.64 -11.74 -15.64
N ALA A 37 -4.29 -11.12 -14.51
CA ALA A 37 -5.27 -10.64 -13.53
C ALA A 37 -6.35 -9.75 -14.17
N LYS A 38 -5.98 -8.84 -15.08
CA LYS A 38 -6.94 -8.00 -15.83
C LYS A 38 -7.88 -8.78 -16.75
N SER A 39 -7.46 -9.93 -17.26
CA SER A 39 -8.31 -10.78 -18.11
C SER A 39 -9.23 -11.62 -17.23
N PHE A 40 -8.71 -12.13 -16.11
CA PHE A 40 -9.48 -12.87 -15.12
C PHE A 40 -10.57 -11.99 -14.49
N ALA A 41 -10.24 -10.75 -14.13
CA ALA A 41 -11.13 -9.72 -13.59
C ALA A 41 -12.43 -9.53 -14.40
N ARG A 42 -12.39 -9.68 -15.73
CA ARG A 42 -13.58 -9.51 -16.59
C ARG A 42 -14.64 -10.60 -16.40
N HIS A 43 -14.26 -11.72 -15.80
CA HIS A 43 -15.15 -12.86 -15.55
C HIS A 43 -15.66 -12.87 -14.10
N ILE A 44 -15.27 -11.89 -13.28
CA ILE A 44 -15.70 -11.78 -11.89
C ILE A 44 -16.92 -10.87 -11.85
N GLU A 45 -18.04 -11.39 -11.33
CA GLU A 45 -19.26 -10.61 -11.15
C GLU A 45 -19.33 -10.04 -9.73
N PRO A 46 -20.11 -8.96 -9.50
CA PRO A 46 -20.29 -8.39 -8.16
C PRO A 46 -20.73 -9.41 -7.10
N LYS A 47 -21.46 -10.46 -7.48
CA LYS A 47 -21.94 -11.53 -6.59
C LYS A 47 -20.80 -12.45 -6.09
N ASP A 48 -19.70 -12.51 -6.84
CA ASP A 48 -18.52 -13.31 -6.50
C ASP A 48 -17.58 -12.54 -5.57
N THR A 49 -17.88 -11.27 -5.28
CA THR A 49 -17.08 -10.37 -4.46
C THR A 49 -17.66 -10.22 -3.06
N ARG A 50 -16.78 -9.99 -2.09
CA ARG A 50 -17.13 -9.53 -0.75
C ARG A 50 -17.00 -8.03 -0.67
N LEU A 51 -17.89 -7.40 0.09
CA LEU A 51 -17.79 -5.98 0.37
C LEU A 51 -16.92 -5.78 1.62
N VAL A 52 -15.89 -4.96 1.50
CA VAL A 52 -14.90 -4.69 2.54
C VAL A 52 -14.81 -3.18 2.74
N THR A 53 -14.83 -2.71 3.99
CA THR A 53 -14.74 -1.28 4.31
C THR A 53 -13.39 -0.98 4.93
N VAL A 54 -12.66 0.01 4.42
CA VAL A 54 -11.37 0.45 4.95
C VAL A 54 -11.44 1.95 5.20
N GLY A 55 -11.58 2.34 6.47
CA GLY A 55 -11.83 3.73 6.83
C GLY A 55 -13.18 4.21 6.30
N GLN A 56 -13.17 5.23 5.44
CA GLN A 56 -14.38 5.78 4.79
C GLN A 56 -14.64 5.15 3.41
N GLU A 57 -13.70 4.38 2.89
CA GLU A 57 -13.78 3.79 1.55
C GLU A 57 -14.34 2.37 1.63
N ARG A 58 -15.11 2.00 0.61
CA ARG A 58 -15.67 0.65 0.49
C ARG A 58 -15.22 0.01 -0.82
N TYR A 59 -14.85 -1.26 -0.74
CA TYR A 59 -14.29 -2.03 -1.83
C TYR A 59 -15.11 -3.30 -2.08
N ARG A 60 -15.26 -3.67 -3.34
CA ARG A 60 -15.61 -5.03 -3.76
C ARG A 60 -14.32 -5.81 -3.93
N VAL A 61 -14.20 -6.95 -3.26
CA VAL A 61 -12.97 -7.72 -3.19
C VAL A 61 -13.24 -9.17 -3.58
N TYR A 62 -12.46 -9.68 -4.52
CA TYR A 62 -12.36 -11.10 -4.81
C TYR A 62 -11.03 -11.62 -4.27
N ARG A 63 -11.09 -12.62 -3.41
CA ARG A 63 -9.92 -13.26 -2.77
C ARG A 63 -9.50 -14.46 -3.60
N TYR A 64 -8.29 -14.41 -4.14
CA TYR A 64 -7.64 -15.51 -4.84
C TYR A 64 -6.50 -16.05 -3.97
N GLU A 65 -6.49 -17.35 -3.74
CA GLU A 65 -5.40 -18.06 -3.06
C GLU A 65 -4.81 -19.07 -4.04
N GLY A 66 -3.49 -19.03 -4.21
CA GLY A 66 -2.77 -19.97 -5.05
C GLY A 66 -1.60 -19.34 -5.79
N ALA A 67 -1.14 -20.03 -6.83
CA ALA A 67 0.09 -19.68 -7.51
C ALA A 67 -0.05 -18.42 -8.37
N ILE A 68 1.02 -17.63 -8.38
CA ILE A 68 1.30 -16.62 -9.38
C ILE A 68 2.66 -16.93 -10.00
N HIS A 69 3.00 -16.28 -11.11
CA HIS A 69 4.30 -16.53 -11.73
C HIS A 69 5.47 -16.30 -10.74
N GLY A 70 6.18 -17.37 -10.39
CA GLY A 70 7.33 -17.35 -9.48
C GLY A 70 7.01 -17.48 -7.99
N LEU A 71 5.75 -17.61 -7.57
CA LEU A 71 5.37 -17.87 -6.18
C LEU A 71 4.17 -18.82 -6.15
N ASP A 72 4.30 -19.96 -5.46
CA ASP A 72 3.31 -21.05 -5.55
C ASP A 72 2.10 -20.89 -4.63
N ASP A 73 2.27 -20.24 -3.48
CA ASP A 73 1.26 -20.17 -2.42
C ASP A 73 1.21 -18.75 -1.85
N VAL A 74 0.44 -17.90 -2.53
CA VAL A 74 0.23 -16.51 -2.13
C VAL A 74 -1.24 -16.16 -2.14
N LEU A 75 -1.53 -15.06 -1.48
CA LEU A 75 -2.84 -14.46 -1.48
C LEU A 75 -2.87 -13.24 -2.37
N VAL A 76 -3.89 -13.14 -3.21
CA VAL A 76 -4.10 -12.00 -4.10
C VAL A 76 -5.53 -11.50 -3.95
N LEU A 77 -5.67 -10.23 -3.57
CA LEU A 77 -6.93 -9.51 -3.59
C LEU A 77 -7.08 -8.78 -4.93
N LEU A 78 -8.17 -9.09 -5.62
CA LEU A 78 -8.65 -8.36 -6.77
C LEU A 78 -9.72 -7.40 -6.26
N SER A 79 -9.45 -6.09 -6.29
CA SER A 79 -10.30 -5.10 -5.65
C SER A 79 -10.76 -3.99 -6.59
N TRP A 80 -11.99 -3.52 -6.35
CA TRP A 80 -12.61 -2.38 -7.02
C TRP A 80 -13.26 -1.48 -5.98
N LYS A 81 -13.22 -0.17 -6.19
CA LYS A 81 -14.02 0.76 -5.40
C LYS A 81 -15.51 0.49 -5.58
N SER A 82 -16.27 0.42 -4.49
CA SER A 82 -17.67 -0.04 -4.51
C SER A 82 -18.67 0.97 -5.07
N ASP A 83 -18.31 2.26 -5.03
CA ASP A 83 -19.02 3.39 -5.63
C ASP A 83 -18.73 3.52 -7.13
N GLN A 84 -17.74 2.79 -7.64
CA GLN A 84 -17.34 2.80 -9.04
C GLN A 84 -17.82 1.55 -9.78
N PRO A 85 -18.02 1.63 -11.11
CA PRO A 85 -18.21 0.45 -11.94
C PRO A 85 -17.03 -0.52 -11.80
N MET A 86 -17.28 -1.83 -11.87
CA MET A 86 -16.24 -2.87 -11.90
C MET A 86 -15.53 -2.91 -13.27
N THR A 87 -14.83 -1.82 -13.59
CA THR A 87 -14.01 -1.66 -14.80
C THR A 87 -12.53 -1.80 -14.45
N LEU A 88 -11.69 -1.95 -15.48
CA LEU A 88 -10.24 -2.08 -15.30
C LEU A 88 -9.55 -0.79 -14.85
N GLU A 89 -10.22 0.36 -14.96
CA GLU A 89 -9.69 1.67 -14.54
C GLU A 89 -9.57 1.78 -13.01
N HIS A 90 -10.53 1.19 -12.29
CA HIS A 90 -10.59 1.18 -10.83
C HIS A 90 -10.18 -0.17 -10.23
N PHE A 91 -9.48 -0.98 -11.02
CA PHE A 91 -9.07 -2.33 -10.65
C PHE A 91 -7.68 -2.34 -10.04
N HIS A 92 -7.60 -2.82 -8.81
CA HIS A 92 -6.36 -2.95 -8.06
C HIS A 92 -6.10 -4.42 -7.73
N VAL A 93 -4.82 -4.81 -7.69
CA VAL A 93 -4.39 -6.17 -7.39
C VAL A 93 -3.38 -6.09 -6.26
N VAL A 94 -3.74 -6.58 -5.08
CA VAL A 94 -2.87 -6.54 -3.90
C VAL A 94 -2.46 -7.96 -3.55
N LEU A 95 -1.16 -8.20 -3.43
CA LEU A 95 -0.60 -9.46 -2.94
C LEU A 95 -0.34 -9.37 -1.45
N SER A 96 -0.61 -10.46 -0.75
CA SER A 96 -0.12 -10.76 0.59
C SER A 96 0.56 -12.12 0.60
N THR A 97 1.74 -12.22 1.22
CA THR A 97 2.36 -13.52 1.53
C THR A 97 1.91 -14.08 2.87
N ASP A 98 1.10 -13.34 3.62
CA ASP A 98 0.41 -13.81 4.81
C ASP A 98 -1.04 -14.19 4.44
N ARG A 99 -1.40 -15.45 4.68
CA ARG A 99 -2.72 -16.01 4.38
C ARG A 99 -3.70 -15.87 5.53
N GLU A 100 -3.19 -15.67 6.74
CA GLU A 100 -4.00 -15.56 7.95
C GLU A 100 -4.69 -14.20 8.03
N LEU A 101 -4.14 -13.20 7.33
CA LEU A 101 -4.73 -11.86 7.27
C LEU A 101 -6.08 -11.82 6.55
N GLY A 102 -7.00 -11.06 7.16
CA GLY A 102 -8.28 -10.73 6.57
C GLY A 102 -8.17 -9.76 5.40
N ASP A 103 -9.18 -9.75 4.54
CA ASP A 103 -9.23 -8.88 3.35
C ASP A 103 -9.14 -7.39 3.72
N GLU A 104 -9.80 -6.99 4.82
CA GLU A 104 -9.76 -5.62 5.34
C GLU A 104 -8.36 -5.22 5.81
N GLU A 105 -7.66 -6.10 6.51
CA GLU A 105 -6.33 -5.81 7.05
C GLU A 105 -5.32 -5.63 5.94
N ILE A 106 -5.36 -6.48 4.92
CA ILE A 106 -4.47 -6.38 3.75
C ILE A 106 -4.69 -5.04 3.04
N LEU A 107 -5.95 -4.67 2.77
CA LEU A 107 -6.25 -3.39 2.12
C LEU A 107 -5.92 -2.20 3.02
N ARG A 108 -6.07 -2.32 4.34
CA ARG A 108 -5.64 -1.29 5.30
C ARG A 108 -4.13 -1.09 5.28
N TYR A 109 -3.34 -2.16 5.21
CA TYR A 109 -1.89 -2.06 5.07
C TYR A 109 -1.49 -1.46 3.72
N ASP A 110 -2.14 -1.86 2.62
CA ASP A 110 -1.89 -1.25 1.30
C ASP A 110 -2.25 0.25 1.27
N ALA A 111 -3.33 0.66 1.94
CA ALA A 111 -3.72 2.07 2.04
C ALA A 111 -2.65 2.94 2.72
N GLN A 112 -1.88 2.40 3.67
CA GLN A 112 -0.77 3.12 4.30
C GLN A 112 0.38 3.42 3.33
N ARG A 113 0.46 2.74 2.18
CA ARG A 113 1.46 3.01 1.14
C ARG A 113 1.39 4.45 0.63
N TRP A 114 0.19 5.05 0.59
CA TRP A 114 0.01 6.44 0.16
C TRP A 114 0.82 7.43 1.01
N THR A 115 1.08 7.12 2.27
CA THR A 115 1.92 7.95 3.15
C THR A 115 3.32 8.15 2.58
N ILE A 116 3.88 7.17 1.86
CA ILE A 116 5.18 7.29 1.18
C ILE A 116 5.10 8.29 0.01
N GLU A 117 4.01 8.30 -0.75
CA GLU A 117 3.80 9.26 -1.84
C GLU A 117 3.65 10.68 -1.29
N CYS A 118 2.89 10.85 -0.20
CA CYS A 118 2.82 12.11 0.54
C CYS A 118 4.20 12.58 1.02
N PHE A 119 5.03 11.68 1.54
CA PHE A 119 6.40 12.00 1.94
C PHE A 119 7.22 12.54 0.77
N PHE A 120 7.21 11.87 -0.38
CA PHE A 120 7.96 12.34 -1.55
C PHE A 120 7.45 13.67 -2.09
N TRP A 121 6.13 13.88 -2.05
CA TRP A 121 5.53 15.16 -2.43
C TRP A 121 5.99 16.29 -1.50
N GLN A 122 5.91 16.10 -0.18
CA GLN A 122 6.38 17.09 0.80
C GLN A 122 7.87 17.39 0.66
N ALA A 123 8.70 16.36 0.48
CA ALA A 123 10.14 16.53 0.31
C ALA A 123 10.49 17.38 -0.93
N LYS A 124 9.77 17.22 -2.04
CA LYS A 124 9.96 18.03 -3.23
C LYS A 124 9.41 19.44 -3.05
N GLU A 125 8.15 19.58 -2.66
CA GLU A 125 7.48 20.88 -2.62
C GLU A 125 8.02 21.80 -1.52
N GLN A 126 8.16 21.28 -0.30
CA GLN A 126 8.52 22.07 0.88
C GLN A 126 10.03 22.18 1.07
N LEU A 127 10.77 21.08 0.84
CA LEU A 127 12.21 21.02 1.08
C LEU A 127 13.04 21.19 -0.19
N LYS A 128 12.40 21.35 -1.35
CA LYS A 128 13.03 21.58 -2.67
C LYS A 128 14.03 20.47 -3.04
N LEU A 129 13.68 19.22 -2.72
CA LEU A 129 14.47 18.05 -3.07
C LEU A 129 14.72 17.91 -4.58
N ASP A 130 13.91 18.52 -5.44
CA ASP A 130 14.09 18.57 -6.89
C ASP A 130 14.70 19.90 -7.39
N GLY A 131 14.83 20.89 -6.52
CA GLY A 131 15.36 22.22 -6.80
C GLY A 131 16.83 22.42 -6.44
N TYR A 132 17.51 21.43 -5.85
CA TYR A 132 18.93 21.56 -5.50
C TYR A 132 19.81 21.66 -6.75
N ARG A 133 20.75 22.62 -6.75
CA ARG A 133 21.69 22.84 -7.87
C ARG A 133 23.09 22.26 -7.64
N VAL A 134 23.24 21.50 -6.55
CA VAL A 134 24.53 20.93 -6.16
C VAL A 134 24.87 19.77 -7.08
N ARG A 135 26.04 19.83 -7.74
CA ARG A 135 26.47 18.83 -8.72
C ARG A 135 27.38 17.74 -8.15
N HIS A 136 27.94 17.95 -6.96
CA HIS A 136 28.87 17.00 -6.36
C HIS A 136 28.13 15.88 -5.60
N ILE A 137 28.33 14.62 -6.00
CA ILE A 137 27.60 13.46 -5.47
C ILE A 137 27.62 13.35 -3.95
N ARG A 138 28.74 13.69 -3.30
CA ARG A 138 28.85 13.66 -1.83
C ARG A 138 27.93 14.68 -1.17
N ALA A 139 27.81 15.86 -1.79
CA ALA A 139 26.98 16.93 -1.27
C ALA A 139 25.49 16.64 -1.54
N VAL A 140 25.15 16.01 -2.67
CA VAL A 140 23.80 15.49 -2.95
C VAL A 140 23.39 14.44 -1.90
N LYS A 141 24.26 13.48 -1.59
CA LYS A 141 24.01 12.48 -0.54
C LYS A 141 23.76 13.12 0.83
N ARG A 142 24.60 14.09 1.23
CA ARG A 142 24.44 14.82 2.49
C ARG A 142 23.12 15.59 2.54
N TYR A 143 22.81 16.31 1.46
CA TYR A 143 21.55 17.03 1.33
C TYR A 143 20.33 16.10 1.44
N GLY A 144 20.37 14.93 0.79
CA GLY A 144 19.32 13.93 0.93
C GLY A 144 19.09 13.47 2.37
N VAL A 145 20.17 13.25 3.14
CA VAL A 145 20.06 12.91 4.58
C VAL A 145 19.46 14.07 5.37
N THR A 146 19.88 15.31 5.11
CA THR A 146 19.31 16.50 5.77
C THR A 146 17.82 16.66 5.48
N VAL A 147 17.39 16.46 4.24
CA VAL A 147 15.98 16.50 3.84
C VAL A 147 15.18 15.40 4.56
N LEU A 148 15.71 14.18 4.62
CA LEU A 148 15.08 13.07 5.35
C LEU A 148 14.89 13.38 6.83
N LEU A 149 15.93 13.91 7.50
CA LEU A 149 15.86 14.30 8.90
C LEU A 149 14.85 15.44 9.14
N ALA A 150 14.84 16.45 8.26
CA ALA A 150 13.89 17.54 8.34
C ALA A 150 12.43 17.06 8.19
N CYS A 151 12.16 16.17 7.23
CA CYS A 151 10.84 15.55 7.07
C CYS A 151 10.40 14.79 8.32
N VAL A 152 11.25 13.91 8.85
CA VAL A 152 10.93 13.12 10.05
C VAL A 152 10.65 14.03 11.24
N TYR A 153 11.47 15.06 11.43
CA TYR A 153 11.27 16.06 12.48
C TYR A 153 9.92 16.79 12.31
N SER A 154 9.57 17.25 11.11
CA SER A 154 8.29 17.91 10.85
C SER A 154 7.08 17.01 11.11
N ILE A 155 7.16 15.73 10.73
CA ILE A 155 6.11 14.74 11.02
C ILE A 155 5.96 14.56 12.54
N ALA A 156 7.06 14.36 13.27
CA ALA A 156 7.04 14.19 14.72
C ALA A 156 6.45 15.41 15.44
N GLU A 157 6.87 16.62 15.08
CA GLU A 157 6.34 17.88 15.62
C GLU A 157 4.83 18.04 15.35
N SER A 158 4.36 17.72 14.13
CA SER A 158 2.94 17.82 13.80
C SER A 158 2.08 16.87 14.64
N GLN A 159 2.53 15.62 14.83
CA GLN A 159 1.83 14.63 15.65
C GLN A 159 1.77 15.07 17.12
N GLN A 160 2.85 15.64 17.65
CA GLN A 160 2.91 16.15 19.02
C GLN A 160 1.98 17.35 19.23
N ARG A 161 1.84 18.25 18.24
CA ARG A 161 0.88 19.37 18.29
C ARG A 161 -0.58 18.91 18.22
N HIS A 162 -0.89 17.83 17.49
CA HIS A 162 -2.23 17.24 17.48
C HIS A 162 -2.58 16.59 18.82
N LEU A 163 -1.64 15.89 19.45
CA LEU A 163 -1.82 15.29 20.78
C LEU A 163 -1.98 16.35 21.88
N CYS A 164 -1.22 17.44 21.87
CA CYS A 164 -1.36 18.53 22.84
C CYS A 164 -2.66 19.33 22.69
N ARG A 165 -3.29 19.33 21.50
CA ARG A 165 -4.61 19.97 21.28
C ARG A 165 -5.79 19.09 21.70
N ALA A 166 -5.58 17.79 21.90
CA ALA A 166 -6.59 16.83 22.36
C ALA A 166 -6.55 16.60 23.89
N GLY A 167 -6.10 17.60 24.66
CA GLY A 167 -6.17 17.58 26.14
C GLY A 167 -7.62 17.64 26.64
N PRO A 168 -7.89 17.16 27.87
CA PRO A 168 -9.23 16.75 28.31
C PRO A 168 -10.22 17.92 28.31
N SER A 169 -11.39 17.70 27.73
CA SER A 169 -12.56 18.56 27.91
C SER A 169 -12.91 18.62 29.39
N SER A 170 -12.64 19.77 30.00
CA SER A 170 -13.12 20.13 31.32
C SER A 170 -14.63 20.33 31.26
N ASP A 171 -15.38 19.25 31.47
CA ASP A 171 -16.81 19.29 31.83
C ASP A 171 -17.01 18.52 33.14
N SER A 172 -16.71 19.18 34.25
CA SER A 172 -17.29 18.85 35.55
C SER A 172 -17.41 20.14 36.37
N GLU A 173 -18.43 20.95 36.08
CA GLU A 173 -18.98 21.92 37.03
C GLU A 173 -20.30 22.50 36.50
N ARG A 174 -21.39 21.72 36.66
CA ARG A 174 -22.72 22.25 36.95
C ARG A 174 -23.71 21.14 37.33
N THR A 175 -23.86 20.93 38.63
CA THR A 175 -25.11 20.52 39.29
C THR A 175 -25.13 21.17 40.65
#